data_AF-A0AAU6WTY8-F1
#
_entry.id   AF-A0AAU6WTY8-F1
#
_cell.length_a   1.000
_cell.length_b   1.000
_cell.length_c   1.000
_cell.angle_alpha   90.00
_cell.angle_beta   90.00
_cell.angle_gamma   90.00
#
_symmetry.space_group_name_H-M   'P 1'
#
loop_
_entity.id
_entity.type
_entity.pdbx_description
1 polymer ?
#
loop_
_entity_poly.entity_id
_entity_poly.type
_entity_poly.pdbx_seq_one_letter_code
_entity_poly.pdbx_strand_id
1 'polypeptide(L)' 'MILVGGLAVYDRIVTHQDHRRKGLATHIIKELESIALSKGISENFLVATELGKLLYESLGWKIYCLYSSLVIPE' A
#
# COMPACT_ATOMS: atom_id res chain seq x y z
N MET A 1 8.23 -0.52 3.49
CA MET A 1 8.43 0.04 2.14
C MET A 1 9.83 -0.30 1.67
N ILE A 2 9.96 -0.75 0.43
CA ILE A 2 11.24 -0.93 -0.27
C ILE A 2 11.26 0.03 -1.46
N LEU A 3 12.43 0.58 -1.77
CA LEU A 3 12.66 1.47 -2.90
C LEU A 3 13.56 0.77 -3.91
N VAL A 4 13.08 0.56 -5.14
CA VAL A 4 13.80 -0.21 -6.16
C VAL A 4 13.45 0.30 -7.55
N GLY A 5 14.47 0.58 -8.37
CA GLY A 5 14.25 0.97 -9.77
C GLY A 5 13.33 2.18 -9.98
N GLY A 6 13.32 3.14 -9.06
CA GLY A 6 12.40 4.29 -9.12
C GLY A 6 10.97 4.01 -8.62
N LEU A 7 10.74 2.85 -7.99
CA LEU A 7 9.46 2.42 -7.46
C LEU A 7 9.49 2.34 -5.92
N ALA A 8 8.44 2.84 -5.27
CA ALA A 8 8.16 2.60 -3.87
C ALA A 8 7.14 1.48 -3.70
N VAL A 9 7.57 0.36 -3.12
CA VAL A 9 6.72 -0.81 -2.87
C VAL A 9 6.36 -0.88 -1.38
N TYR A 10 5.06 -0.83 -1.09
CA TYR A 10 4.51 -0.92 0.26
C TYR A 10 4.05 -2.34 0.55
N ASP A 11 4.37 -2.79 1.76
CA ASP A 11 4.08 -4.14 2.23
C ASP A 11 3.77 -4.09 3.74
N ARG A 12 3.04 -5.09 4.24
CA ARG A 12 2.69 -5.27 5.66
C ARG A 12 1.92 -4.10 6.28
N ILE A 13 1.10 -3.41 5.48
CA ILE A 13 0.18 -2.40 5.99
C ILE A 13 -1.02 -3.10 6.64
N VAL A 14 -1.05 -3.07 7.98
CA VAL A 14 -2.11 -3.70 8.78
C VAL A 14 -2.59 -2.71 9.84
N THR A 15 -3.91 -2.63 10.02
CA THR A 15 -4.52 -1.97 11.17
C THR A 15 -5.17 -3.02 12.06
N HIS A 16 -4.72 -3.09 13.32
CA HIS A 16 -5.32 -3.96 14.34
C HIS A 16 -6.83 -3.74 14.41
N GLN A 17 -7.60 -4.80 14.66
CA GLN A 17 -9.06 -4.77 14.59
C GLN A 17 -9.67 -3.65 15.46
N ASP A 18 -9.17 -3.48 16.69
CA ASP A 18 -9.61 -2.45 17.65
C ASP A 18 -9.25 -1.01 17.26
N HIS A 19 -8.50 -0.85 16.16
CA HIS A 19 -8.01 0.42 15.67
C HIS A 19 -8.49 0.72 14.24
N ARG A 20 -9.32 -0.15 13.65
CA ARG A 20 -9.90 0.06 12.32
C ARG A 20 -10.86 1.25 12.31
N ARG A 21 -11.09 1.81 11.12
CA ARG A 21 -12.00 2.95 10.86
C ARG A 21 -11.63 4.26 11.58
N LYS A 22 -10.38 4.39 12.04
CA LYS A 22 -9.82 5.61 12.65
C LYS A 22 -8.91 6.41 11.69
N GLY A 23 -8.90 6.07 10.40
CA GLY A 23 -8.04 6.74 9.41
C GLY A 23 -6.53 6.41 9.50
N LEU A 24 -6.13 5.48 10.36
CA LEU A 24 -4.70 5.18 10.62
C LEU A 24 -3.95 4.70 9.37
N ALA A 25 -4.56 3.82 8.59
CA ALA A 25 -3.96 3.32 7.35
C ALA A 25 -3.76 4.45 6.31
N THR A 26 -4.73 5.38 6.20
CA THR A 26 -4.59 6.57 5.36
C THR A 26 -3.41 7.43 5.79
N HIS A 27 -3.26 7.66 7.09
CA HIS A 27 -2.17 8.47 7.61
C HIS A 27 -0.81 7.84 7.31
N ILE A 28 -0.65 6.54 7.61
CA ILE A 28 0.58 5.80 7.31
C ILE A 28 0.91 5.84 5.81
N ILE A 29 -0.06 5.60 4.93
CA ILE A 29 0.20 5.60 3.48
C ILE A 29 0.67 6.98 2.99
N LYS A 30 0.01 8.06 3.41
CA LYS A 30 0.42 9.42 3.04
C LYS A 30 1.83 9.77 3.53
N GLU A 31 2.18 9.36 4.74
CA GLU A 31 3.53 9.57 5.27
C GLU A 31 4.57 8.75 4.49
N LEU A 32 4.26 7.50 4.15
CA LEU A 32 5.17 6.67 3.37
C LEU A 32 5.33 7.19 1.93
N GLU A 33 4.26 7.69 1.30
CA GLU A 33 4.29 8.38 0.00
C GLU A 33 5.16 9.65 0.06
N SER A 34 5.01 10.45 1.12
CA SER A 34 5.83 11.65 1.36
C SER A 34 7.32 11.29 1.50
N ILE A 35 7.63 10.21 2.22
CA ILE A 35 9.00 9.70 2.34
C ILE A 35 9.55 9.24 0.98
N ALA A 36 8.76 8.52 0.18
CA ALA A 36 9.16 8.12 -1.18
C ALA A 36 9.44 9.35 -2.06
N LEU A 37 8.56 10.34 -2.03
CA LEU A 37 8.70 11.58 -2.79
C LEU A 37 9.94 12.37 -2.37
N SER A 38 10.24 12.44 -1.06
CA SER A 38 11.46 13.10 -0.55
C SER A 38 12.75 12.46 -1.06
N LYS A 39 12.68 11.21 -1.53
CA LYS A 39 13.78 10.45 -2.14
C LYS A 39 13.74 10.48 -3.68
N GLY A 40 12.89 11.33 -4.26
CA GLY A 40 12.74 11.48 -5.71
C GLY A 40 11.94 10.37 -6.38
N ILE A 41 11.15 9.60 -5.62
CA ILE A 41 10.35 8.49 -6.14
C ILE A 41 8.86 8.87 -6.06
N SER A 42 8.22 8.98 -7.22
CA SER A 42 6.79 9.28 -7.33
C SER A 42 5.93 8.07 -7.68
N GLU A 43 6.54 6.97 -8.12
CA GLU A 43 5.83 5.75 -8.51
C GLU A 43 5.61 4.86 -7.28
N ASN A 44 4.35 4.49 -7.04
CA ASN A 44 3.88 3.89 -5.80
C ASN A 44 3.10 2.60 -6.07
N PHE A 45 3.49 1.48 -5.47
CA PHE A 45 2.89 0.17 -5.71
C PHE A 45 2.66 -0.62 -4.42
N LEU A 46 1.55 -1.35 -4.38
CA LEU A 46 1.26 -2.34 -3.36
C LEU A 46 0.27 -3.37 -3.89
N VAL A 47 0.18 -4.50 -3.20
CA VAL A 47 -0.90 -5.46 -3.38
C VAL A 47 -1.94 -5.23 -2.31
N ALA A 48 -3.21 -5.15 -2.70
CA ALA A 48 -4.34 -5.00 -1.79
C ALA A 48 -5.27 -6.21 -1.87
N THR A 49 -5.88 -6.55 -0.74
CA THR A 49 -7.08 -7.41 -0.75
C THR A 49 -8.26 -6.64 -1.34
N GLU A 50 -9.34 -7.33 -1.75
CA GLU A 50 -10.56 -6.66 -2.24
C GLU A 50 -11.11 -5.62 -1.25
N LEU A 51 -11.07 -5.91 0.06
CA LEU A 51 -11.48 -4.95 1.08
C LEU A 51 -10.49 -3.78 1.22
N GLY A 52 -9.18 -4.06 1.10
CA GLY A 52 -8.15 -3.03 1.13
C GLY A 52 -8.20 -2.10 -0.07
N LYS A 53 -8.59 -2.61 -1.24
CA LYS A 53 -8.73 -1.85 -2.49
C LYS A 53 -9.58 -0.59 -2.32
N LEU A 54 -10.69 -0.70 -1.60
CA LEU A 54 -11.61 0.43 -1.34
C LEU A 54 -10.91 1.61 -0.64
N LEU A 55 -9.96 1.33 0.26
CA LEU A 55 -9.15 2.37 0.89
C LEU A 55 -8.26 3.04 -0.17
N TYR A 56 -7.50 2.27 -0.92
CA TYR A 56 -6.52 2.81 -1.86
C TYR A 56 -7.19 3.59 -3.01
N GLU A 57 -8.30 3.09 -3.56
CA GLU A 57 -9.10 3.81 -4.56
C GLU A 57 -9.60 5.17 -4.01
N SER A 58 -10.01 5.22 -2.74
CA SER A 58 -10.40 6.49 -2.09
C SER A 58 -9.24 7.49 -1.93
N LEU A 59 -8.00 7.01 -1.97
CA LEU A 59 -6.78 7.82 -1.93
C LEU A 59 -6.27 8.20 -3.33
N GLY A 60 -7.00 7.84 -4.39
CA GLY A 60 -6.63 8.15 -5.77
C GLY A 60 -5.73 7.10 -6.43
N TRP A 61 -5.47 5.98 -5.76
CA TRP A 61 -4.75 4.86 -6.36
C TRP A 61 -5.60 4.17 -7.42
N LYS A 62 -4.94 3.55 -8.39
CA LYS A 62 -5.59 2.83 -9.49
C LYS A 62 -5.12 1.39 -9.53
N ILE A 63 -6.02 0.50 -9.94
CA ILE A 63 -5.67 -0.89 -10.24
C ILE A 63 -4.76 -0.89 -11.46
N TYR A 64 -3.54 -1.42 -11.31
CA TYR A 64 -2.61 -1.61 -12.41
C TYR A 64 -2.81 -2.97 -13.10
N CYS A 65 -2.90 -4.03 -12.31
CA CYS A 65 -3.20 -5.38 -12.78
C CYS A 65 -3.84 -6.21 -11.66
N LEU A 66 -4.46 -7.33 -12.04
CA LEU A 66 -4.86 -8.34 -11.07
C LEU A 66 -3.62 -9.09 -10.57
N TYR A 67 -3.61 -9.41 -9.28
CA TYR A 67 -2.51 -10.11 -8.62
C TYR A 67 -3.05 -11.40 -7.98
N SER A 68 -2.30 -12.49 -8.13
CA SER A 68 -2.55 -13.75 -7.44
C SER A 68 -1.22 -14.29 -6.91
N SER A 69 -1.26 -14.85 -5.71
CA SER A 69 -0.11 -15.46 -5.06
C SER A 69 -0.29 -16.97 -4.95
N LEU A 70 0.79 -17.72 -5.15
CA LEU A 70 0.83 -19.17 -4.88
C LEU A 70 1.58 -19.40 -3.58
N VAL A 71 1.02 -20.25 -2.72
CA VAL A 71 1.63 -20.64 -1.45
C VAL A 71 1.98 -22.11 -1.54
N ILE A 72 3.24 -22.46 -1.25
CA ILE A 72 3.65 -23.85 -1.07
C ILE A 72 3.30 -24.22 0.38
N PRO A 73 2.41 -25.20 0.62
CA PRO A 73 2.10 -25.66 1.97
C PRO A 73 3.35 -26.20 2.66
N GLU A 74 3.40 -26.06 3.99
CA GLU A 74 4.41 -26.72 4.83
C GLU A 74 4.26 -28.24 4.80
#